data_AF-A0A5N9AZE6-F1
#
_entry.id   AF-A0A5N9AZE6-F1
#
_cell.length_a   1.000
_cell.length_b   1.000
_cell.length_c   1.000
_cell.angle_alpha   90.00
_cell.angle_beta   90.00
_cell.angle_gamma   90.00
#
_symmetry.space_group_name_H-M   'P 1'
#
loop_
_entity.id
_entity.type
_entity.pdbx_description
1 polymer ?
#
loop_
_entity_poly.entity_id
_entity_poly.type
_entity_poly.pdbx_seq_one_letter_code
_entity_poly.pdbx_strand_id
1 'polypeptide(L)'
;MFGIHTTISCNMFSKNFFLIPLCFFLVTACSNSNSQTSEPAQVSEMSLISTPTTKVATYYNDGVSYLDLGKYDEAITAFTKAIEIDPKTSAIYYNRGTAYFVLEAYQKAIDDYSKAIELDPSDAWAHSNRGAAYDELGEHRKAIDDYSKAIRLDPSDVLTYRNRGAAYDLIGRYDQSIEDYTQAIKLDASDSDTFSARGAAYYILNEYEKAIQDYTKTIELNPSDAAAYNIRGDCYSELAQYEKAINDYSKAIELKPSDAVTYNYRGVSYFLSGNTQQSIKDYTKAIELAPQLPNSYGNRATSYYFLKEYLKAIEDYTKVIELSPTDLVSFYNRGLSYRQIGKHQEAIADFTKVIDLDQGNINTDKVKNLITDSQNILNNE
;
A
#
# COMPACT_ATOMS: atom_id res chain seq x y z
N MET A 1 3.95 44.39 -11.80
CA MET A 1 3.37 43.47 -12.80
C MET A 1 4.49 43.00 -13.71
N PHE A 2 5.30 42.06 -13.23
CA PHE A 2 6.28 41.28 -14.00
C PHE A 2 6.38 39.95 -13.25
N GLY A 3 5.70 38.94 -13.78
CA GLY A 3 5.68 37.59 -13.25
C GLY A 3 7.00 36.92 -13.57
N ILE A 4 7.75 36.57 -12.53
CA ILE A 4 8.93 35.71 -12.66
C ILE A 4 8.39 34.27 -12.70
N HIS A 5 7.99 33.83 -13.89
CA HIS A 5 7.90 32.42 -14.23
C HIS A 5 9.33 31.86 -14.29
N THR A 6 9.90 31.52 -13.13
CA THR A 6 11.01 30.56 -13.09
C THR A 6 10.41 29.17 -12.89
N THR A 7 10.35 28.44 -13.99
CA THR A 7 10.29 26.99 -14.08
C THR A 7 11.35 26.37 -13.14
N ILE A 8 10.97 26.14 -11.89
CA ILE A 8 11.60 25.12 -11.05
C ILE A 8 10.97 23.82 -11.53
N SER A 9 11.80 22.99 -12.15
CA SER A 9 11.41 21.67 -12.63
C SER A 9 10.76 20.90 -11.48
N CYS A 10 9.50 20.51 -11.69
CA CYS A 10 8.67 19.66 -10.84
C CYS A 10 9.18 18.20 -10.90
N ASN A 11 10.49 18.01 -10.77
CA ASN A 11 11.20 16.76 -11.05
C ASN A 11 12.24 16.50 -9.95
N MET A 12 11.83 16.57 -8.68
CA MET A 12 12.60 16.09 -7.52
C MET A 12 11.69 15.77 -6.32
N PHE A 13 10.52 15.17 -6.56
CA PHE A 13 9.91 14.33 -5.53
C PHE A 13 10.58 12.96 -5.65
N SER A 14 11.61 12.76 -4.83
CA SER A 14 12.29 11.48 -4.73
C SER A 14 11.27 10.41 -4.34
N LYS A 15 11.08 9.49 -5.29
CA LYS A 15 10.50 8.17 -5.07
C LYS A 15 11.18 7.54 -3.87
N ASN A 16 10.47 7.41 -2.75
CA ASN A 16 10.74 6.40 -1.73
C ASN A 16 9.60 6.34 -0.69
N PHE A 17 9.07 5.14 -0.53
CA PHE A 17 8.17 4.62 0.53
C PHE A 17 6.68 5.00 0.50
N PHE A 18 5.88 4.08 -0.04
CA PHE A 18 4.75 3.45 0.66
C PHE A 18 4.69 1.97 0.25
N LEU A 19 5.37 1.10 1.00
CA LEU A 19 4.98 -0.31 1.09
C LEU A 19 4.00 -0.38 2.26
N ILE A 20 2.71 -0.31 1.94
CA ILE A 20 1.66 -0.69 2.89
C ILE A 20 1.60 -2.22 2.85
N PRO A 21 1.80 -2.94 3.95
CA PRO A 21 1.51 -4.37 3.98
C PRO A 21 -0.02 -4.50 4.04
N LEU A 22 -0.65 -4.66 2.88
CA LEU A 22 -2.04 -5.08 2.78
C LEU A 22 -2.09 -6.61 2.79
N CYS A 23 -1.83 -7.20 3.96
CA CYS A 23 -2.20 -8.58 4.25
C CYS A 23 -2.86 -8.61 5.62
N PHE A 24 -4.16 -8.32 5.69
CA PHE A 24 -5.05 -8.74 6.77
C PHE A 24 -6.49 -8.48 6.33
N PHE A 25 -7.23 -9.52 5.88
CA PHE A 25 -8.51 -9.91 6.49
C PHE A 25 -9.20 -11.10 5.76
N LEU A 26 -9.59 -12.06 6.61
CA LEU A 26 -10.81 -12.90 6.60
C LEU A 26 -11.10 -13.81 5.39
N VAL A 27 -10.78 -15.09 5.59
CA VAL A 27 -11.59 -16.21 5.11
C VAL A 27 -12.92 -16.18 5.88
N THR A 28 -13.96 -15.55 5.30
CA THR A 28 -15.34 -15.74 5.76
C THR A 28 -15.97 -16.88 5.00
N ALA A 29 -16.18 -18.00 5.70
CA ALA A 29 -16.90 -19.17 5.20
C ALA A 29 -18.37 -18.81 4.93
N CYS A 30 -18.80 -18.98 3.67
CA CYS A 30 -20.22 -19.02 3.31
C CYS A 30 -20.74 -20.45 3.39
N SER A 31 -21.65 -20.74 4.33
CA SER A 31 -22.54 -21.89 4.22
C SER A 31 -23.92 -21.57 4.79
N ASN A 32 -24.94 -21.46 3.94
CA ASN A 32 -26.30 -21.87 4.29
C ASN A 32 -27.24 -21.96 3.08
N SER A 33 -27.80 -23.15 2.85
CA SER A 33 -29.24 -23.33 2.61
C SER A 33 -29.64 -24.82 2.69
N ASN A 34 -30.40 -25.16 3.76
CA ASN A 34 -31.64 -25.96 3.84
C ASN A 34 -31.91 -27.13 2.83
N SER A 35 -32.55 -28.25 3.16
CA SER A 35 -33.28 -28.73 4.35
C SER A 35 -33.79 -30.19 4.15
N GLN A 36 -34.30 -30.79 5.24
CA GLN A 36 -35.31 -31.87 5.36
C GLN A 36 -34.90 -33.30 5.83
N THR A 37 -34.94 -33.46 7.16
CA THR A 37 -35.75 -34.41 7.98
C THR A 37 -36.06 -35.85 7.53
N SER A 38 -35.67 -36.84 8.36
CA SER A 38 -36.61 -37.81 9.00
C SER A 38 -35.94 -38.63 10.13
N GLU A 39 -36.72 -38.88 11.19
CA GLU A 39 -36.45 -39.54 12.50
C GLU A 39 -36.13 -41.06 12.47
N PRO A 40 -35.79 -41.71 13.63
CA PRO A 40 -34.76 -42.74 13.72
C PRO A 40 -35.28 -44.18 13.70
N ALA A 41 -34.47 -45.11 13.17
CA ALA A 41 -34.69 -46.55 13.30
C ALA A 41 -33.65 -47.19 14.22
N GLN A 42 -34.15 -48.04 15.12
CA GLN A 42 -33.51 -48.71 16.24
C GLN A 42 -32.14 -49.33 15.94
N VAL A 43 -31.18 -49.03 16.82
CA VAL A 43 -29.85 -49.63 16.88
C VAL A 43 -29.98 -51.05 17.44
N SER A 44 -29.66 -52.04 16.60
CA SER A 44 -29.24 -53.36 17.07
C SER A 44 -27.71 -53.36 17.09
N GLU A 45 -27.15 -53.71 18.25
CA GLU A 45 -25.71 -53.84 18.45
C GLU A 45 -25.13 -54.87 17.47
N MET A 46 -24.46 -54.37 16.43
CA MET A 46 -23.63 -55.18 15.55
C MET A 46 -22.22 -54.60 15.60
N SER A 47 -21.27 -55.39 16.08
CA SER A 47 -19.87 -54.99 16.23
C SER A 47 -19.33 -54.47 14.90
N LEU A 48 -19.16 -53.15 14.80
CA LEU A 48 -18.60 -52.46 13.63
C LEU A 48 -17.14 -52.87 13.47
N ILE A 49 -16.89 -53.84 12.60
CA ILE A 49 -15.56 -54.03 12.01
C ILE A 49 -15.33 -52.79 11.14
N SER A 50 -14.60 -51.81 11.68
CA SER A 50 -14.24 -50.57 10.99
C SER A 50 -13.45 -50.92 9.72
N THR A 51 -14.11 -50.80 8.56
CA THR A 51 -13.42 -50.99 7.28
C THR A 51 -12.42 -49.85 7.04
N PRO A 52 -11.32 -50.06 6.29
CA PRO A 52 -10.39 -48.99 5.95
C PRO A 52 -11.08 -47.75 5.37
N THR A 53 -12.09 -47.96 4.52
CA THR A 53 -12.92 -46.89 3.93
C THR A 53 -13.70 -46.10 4.98
N THR A 54 -14.30 -46.78 5.98
CA THR A 54 -14.98 -46.11 7.10
C THR A 54 -14.00 -45.29 7.92
N LYS A 55 -12.76 -45.78 8.11
CA LYS A 55 -11.74 -45.11 8.92
C LYS A 55 -11.17 -43.85 8.26
N VAL A 56 -10.97 -43.85 6.94
CA VAL A 56 -10.59 -42.65 6.17
C VAL A 56 -11.65 -41.57 6.33
N ALA A 57 -12.92 -41.92 6.12
CA ALA A 57 -14.04 -40.99 6.22
C ALA A 57 -14.15 -40.38 7.62
N THR A 58 -13.93 -41.16 8.68
CA THR A 58 -13.90 -40.65 10.06
C THR A 58 -12.80 -39.62 10.25
N TYR A 59 -11.55 -39.96 9.92
CA TYR A 59 -10.43 -39.01 10.11
C TYR A 59 -10.54 -37.77 9.24
N TYR A 60 -11.07 -37.90 8.02
CA TYR A 60 -11.35 -36.75 7.17
C TYR A 60 -12.40 -35.83 7.81
N ASN A 61 -13.52 -36.37 8.28
CA ASN A 61 -14.57 -35.59 8.92
C ASN A 61 -14.10 -34.94 10.23
N ASP A 62 -13.31 -35.65 11.03
CA ASP A 62 -12.68 -35.10 12.24
C ASP A 62 -11.76 -33.92 11.86
N GLY A 63 -10.94 -34.08 10.83
CA GLY A 63 -10.05 -33.02 10.34
C GLY A 63 -10.80 -31.79 9.87
N VAL A 64 -11.88 -31.96 9.10
CA VAL A 64 -12.75 -30.85 8.68
C VAL A 64 -13.40 -30.18 9.89
N SER A 65 -13.92 -30.95 10.84
CA SER A 65 -14.49 -30.39 12.06
C SER A 65 -13.46 -29.60 12.88
N TYR A 66 -12.21 -30.07 12.94
CA TYR A 66 -11.13 -29.33 13.60
C TYR A 66 -10.77 -28.05 12.86
N LEU A 67 -10.76 -28.03 11.52
CA LEU A 67 -10.59 -26.80 10.73
C LEU A 67 -11.68 -25.77 11.07
N ASP A 68 -12.95 -26.18 11.08
CA ASP A 68 -14.09 -25.31 11.38
C ASP A 68 -14.02 -24.74 12.80
N LEU A 69 -13.39 -25.48 13.74
CA LEU A 69 -13.16 -25.07 15.12
C LEU A 69 -11.84 -24.28 15.32
N GLY A 70 -11.06 -24.05 14.27
CA GLY A 70 -9.75 -23.38 14.35
C GLY A 70 -8.64 -24.19 15.03
N LYS A 71 -8.82 -25.50 15.16
CA LYS A 71 -7.88 -26.45 15.78
C LYS A 71 -6.94 -27.04 14.73
N TYR A 72 -6.07 -26.21 14.17
CA TYR A 72 -5.31 -26.53 12.97
C TYR A 72 -4.32 -27.70 13.16
N ASP A 73 -3.65 -27.80 14.32
CA ASP A 73 -2.73 -28.91 14.60
C ASP A 73 -3.46 -30.27 14.71
N GLU A 74 -4.62 -30.29 15.36
CA GLU A 74 -5.48 -31.48 15.42
C GLU A 74 -6.03 -31.84 14.04
N ALA A 75 -6.42 -30.85 13.23
CA ALA A 75 -6.84 -31.06 11.85
C ALA A 75 -5.73 -31.71 11.02
N ILE A 76 -4.51 -31.18 11.09
CA ILE A 76 -3.33 -31.72 10.42
C ILE A 76 -3.08 -33.18 10.83
N THR A 77 -3.19 -33.47 12.13
CA THR A 77 -3.02 -34.82 12.65
C THR A 77 -4.07 -35.78 12.10
N ALA A 78 -5.34 -35.36 12.07
CA ALA A 78 -6.44 -36.17 11.55
C ALA A 78 -6.28 -36.43 10.04
N PHE A 79 -6.00 -35.39 9.25
CA PHE A 79 -5.76 -35.54 7.81
C PHE A 79 -4.54 -36.40 7.49
N THR A 80 -3.47 -36.31 8.29
CA THR A 80 -2.29 -37.16 8.12
C THR A 80 -2.64 -38.64 8.29
N LYS A 81 -3.44 -38.99 9.31
CA LYS A 81 -3.94 -40.36 9.49
C LYS A 81 -4.85 -40.81 8.35
N ALA A 82 -5.66 -39.90 7.79
CA ALA A 82 -6.50 -40.20 6.63
C ALA A 82 -5.64 -40.50 5.38
N ILE A 83 -4.59 -39.70 5.12
CA ILE A 83 -3.63 -39.89 4.02
C ILE A 83 -2.84 -41.20 4.15
N GLU A 84 -2.43 -41.58 5.37
CA GLU A 84 -1.74 -42.86 5.62
C GLU A 84 -2.58 -44.07 5.20
N ILE A 85 -3.91 -43.97 5.25
CA ILE A 85 -4.83 -45.04 4.88
C ILE A 85 -5.22 -44.93 3.39
N ASP A 86 -5.49 -43.72 2.89
CA ASP A 86 -5.79 -43.46 1.49
C ASP A 86 -5.04 -42.23 0.95
N PRO A 87 -3.90 -42.43 0.26
CA PRO A 87 -3.09 -41.34 -0.26
C PRO A 87 -3.58 -40.80 -1.63
N LYS A 88 -4.76 -41.23 -2.11
CA LYS A 88 -5.27 -40.84 -3.45
C LYS A 88 -6.42 -39.84 -3.41
N THR A 89 -6.91 -39.47 -2.23
CA THR A 89 -8.00 -38.50 -2.11
C THR A 89 -7.45 -37.07 -2.07
N SER A 90 -7.64 -36.31 -3.16
CA SER A 90 -7.16 -34.92 -3.32
C SER A 90 -7.64 -33.99 -2.20
N ALA A 91 -8.90 -34.08 -1.82
CA ALA A 91 -9.53 -33.24 -0.80
C ALA A 91 -8.84 -33.29 0.56
N ILE A 92 -8.23 -34.42 0.94
CA ILE A 92 -7.51 -34.54 2.21
C ILE A 92 -6.24 -33.68 2.19
N TYR A 93 -5.47 -33.74 1.09
CA TYR A 93 -4.29 -32.91 0.91
C TYR A 93 -4.65 -31.43 0.84
N TYR A 94 -5.69 -31.07 0.08
CA TYR A 94 -6.17 -29.69 0.00
C TYR A 94 -6.51 -29.13 1.39
N ASN A 95 -7.33 -29.83 2.18
CA ASN A 95 -7.73 -29.35 3.51
C ASN A 95 -6.56 -29.30 4.51
N ARG A 96 -5.61 -30.23 4.43
CA ARG A 96 -4.39 -30.17 5.25
C ARG A 96 -3.48 -29.02 4.83
N GLY A 97 -3.38 -28.75 3.53
CA GLY A 97 -2.71 -27.58 2.97
C GLY A 97 -3.31 -26.27 3.49
N THR A 98 -4.65 -26.17 3.56
CA THR A 98 -5.36 -25.04 4.17
C THR A 98 -4.97 -24.84 5.64
N ALA A 99 -4.90 -25.93 6.42
CA ALA A 99 -4.44 -25.87 7.80
C ALA A 99 -2.99 -25.35 7.91
N TYR A 100 -2.09 -25.84 7.06
CA TYR A 100 -0.70 -25.38 7.01
C TYR A 100 -0.60 -23.91 6.60
N PHE A 101 -1.41 -23.46 5.65
CA PHE A 101 -1.44 -22.07 5.21
C PHE A 101 -1.81 -21.13 6.36
N VAL A 102 -2.86 -21.45 7.13
CA VAL A 102 -3.28 -20.65 8.28
C VAL A 102 -2.23 -20.63 9.40
N LEU A 103 -1.45 -21.71 9.55
CA LEU A 103 -0.30 -21.76 10.46
C LEU A 103 0.98 -21.15 9.88
N GLU A 104 0.89 -20.41 8.77
CA GLU A 104 2.01 -19.78 8.06
C GLU A 104 3.11 -20.75 7.61
N ALA A 105 2.80 -22.05 7.57
CA ALA A 105 3.68 -23.11 7.08
C ALA A 105 3.59 -23.22 5.56
N TYR A 106 3.82 -22.11 4.85
CA TYR A 106 3.52 -21.95 3.42
C TYR A 106 4.18 -22.99 2.52
N GLN A 107 5.42 -23.40 2.79
CA GLN A 107 6.06 -24.45 2.00
C GLN A 107 5.32 -25.80 2.13
N LYS A 108 4.85 -26.16 3.32
CA LYS A 108 4.07 -27.39 3.52
C LYS A 108 2.70 -27.30 2.86
N ALA A 109 2.08 -26.12 2.90
CA ALA A 109 0.85 -25.85 2.18
C ALA A 109 1.03 -26.04 0.66
N ILE A 110 2.12 -25.49 0.09
CA ILE A 110 2.48 -25.67 -1.33
C ILE A 110 2.65 -27.13 -1.69
N ASP A 111 3.35 -27.91 -0.85
CA ASP A 111 3.57 -29.34 -1.09
C ASP A 111 2.23 -30.11 -1.12
N ASP A 112 1.34 -29.83 -0.15
CA ASP A 112 0.02 -30.46 -0.06
C ASP A 112 -0.92 -30.02 -1.19
N TYR A 113 -0.98 -28.74 -1.53
CA TYR A 113 -1.77 -28.27 -2.68
C TYR A 113 -1.24 -28.83 -4.00
N SER A 114 0.08 -28.94 -4.14
CA SER A 114 0.68 -29.58 -5.32
C SER A 114 0.26 -31.04 -5.44
N LYS A 115 0.18 -31.76 -4.31
CA LYS A 115 -0.31 -33.13 -4.32
C LYS A 115 -1.80 -33.21 -4.63
N ALA A 116 -2.60 -32.29 -4.11
CA ALA A 116 -4.02 -32.18 -4.44
C ALA A 116 -4.23 -31.95 -5.95
N ILE A 117 -3.47 -31.04 -6.56
CA ILE A 117 -3.48 -30.74 -8.01
C ILE A 117 -3.00 -31.93 -8.85
N GLU A 118 -2.02 -32.70 -8.38
CA GLU A 118 -1.57 -33.92 -9.08
C GLU A 118 -2.71 -34.96 -9.16
N LEU A 119 -3.48 -35.08 -8.08
CA LEU A 119 -4.60 -36.02 -7.97
C LEU A 119 -5.87 -35.52 -8.67
N ASP A 120 -6.13 -34.22 -8.62
CA ASP A 120 -7.21 -33.53 -9.33
C ASP A 120 -6.73 -32.23 -9.98
N PRO A 121 -6.29 -32.28 -11.25
CA PRO A 121 -5.80 -31.10 -11.95
C PRO A 121 -6.87 -30.04 -12.27
N SER A 122 -8.15 -30.37 -12.05
CA SER A 122 -9.30 -29.50 -12.34
C SER A 122 -9.78 -28.69 -11.14
N ASP A 123 -9.22 -28.93 -9.96
CA ASP A 123 -9.53 -28.18 -8.74
C ASP A 123 -8.98 -26.75 -8.80
N ALA A 124 -9.85 -25.80 -9.16
CA ALA A 124 -9.51 -24.38 -9.25
C ALA A 124 -9.04 -23.80 -7.90
N TRP A 125 -9.62 -24.26 -6.79
CA TRP A 125 -9.29 -23.78 -5.44
C TRP A 125 -7.90 -24.22 -5.03
N ALA A 126 -7.49 -25.44 -5.36
CA ALA A 126 -6.13 -25.91 -5.07
C ALA A 126 -5.07 -25.08 -5.82
N HIS A 127 -5.31 -24.72 -7.09
CA HIS A 127 -4.43 -23.80 -7.83
C HIS A 127 -4.42 -22.41 -7.17
N SER A 128 -5.58 -21.84 -6.86
CA SER A 128 -5.65 -20.50 -6.26
C SER A 128 -4.95 -20.42 -4.90
N ASN A 129 -5.20 -21.39 -4.01
CA ASN A 129 -4.58 -21.40 -2.68
C ASN A 129 -3.08 -21.72 -2.72
N ARG A 130 -2.61 -22.50 -3.70
CA ARG A 130 -1.16 -22.65 -3.93
C ARG A 130 -0.55 -21.35 -4.43
N GLY A 131 -1.24 -20.62 -5.31
CA GLY A 131 -0.85 -19.28 -5.73
C GLY A 131 -0.71 -18.32 -4.54
N ALA A 132 -1.68 -18.31 -3.63
CA ALA A 132 -1.61 -17.50 -2.40
C ALA A 132 -0.41 -17.88 -1.52
N ALA A 133 -0.12 -19.18 -1.37
CA ALA A 133 1.05 -19.63 -0.63
C ALA A 133 2.38 -19.22 -1.30
N TYR A 134 2.43 -19.17 -2.64
CA TYR A 134 3.59 -18.62 -3.35
C TYR A 134 3.76 -17.10 -3.14
N ASP A 135 2.66 -16.34 -3.12
CA ASP A 135 2.71 -14.89 -2.86
C ASP A 135 3.24 -14.55 -1.46
N GLU A 136 2.80 -15.30 -0.44
CA GLU A 136 3.31 -15.16 0.93
C GLU A 136 4.81 -15.46 1.05
N LEU A 137 5.37 -16.26 0.13
CA LEU A 137 6.82 -16.50 0.01
C LEU A 137 7.55 -15.53 -0.92
N GLY A 138 6.86 -14.54 -1.50
CA GLY A 138 7.42 -13.59 -2.46
C GLY A 138 7.65 -14.16 -3.86
N GLU A 139 7.12 -15.35 -4.16
CA GLU A 139 7.26 -16.02 -5.45
C GLU A 139 6.15 -15.62 -6.45
N HIS A 140 5.92 -14.31 -6.59
CA HIS A 140 4.78 -13.72 -7.31
C HIS A 140 4.57 -14.22 -8.74
N ARG A 141 5.64 -14.57 -9.46
CA ARG A 141 5.52 -15.12 -10.82
C ARG A 141 4.86 -16.51 -10.83
N LYS A 142 5.19 -17.36 -9.85
CA LYS A 142 4.55 -18.69 -9.72
C LYS A 142 3.09 -18.53 -9.27
N ALA A 143 2.83 -17.58 -8.36
CA ALA A 143 1.48 -17.23 -7.96
C ALA A 143 0.61 -16.84 -9.15
N ILE A 144 1.10 -15.94 -10.03
CA ILE A 144 0.41 -15.53 -11.26
C ILE A 144 0.10 -16.72 -12.18
N ASP A 145 1.01 -17.67 -12.34
CA ASP A 145 0.79 -18.86 -13.18
C ASP A 145 -0.35 -19.74 -12.63
N ASP A 146 -0.36 -19.95 -11.31
CA ASP A 146 -1.38 -20.72 -10.60
C ASP A 146 -2.75 -20.03 -10.62
N TYR A 147 -2.81 -18.73 -10.30
CA TYR A 147 -4.05 -17.96 -10.41
C TYR A 147 -4.58 -17.95 -11.84
N SER A 148 -3.70 -17.86 -12.83
CA SER A 148 -4.11 -17.94 -14.24
C SER A 148 -4.69 -19.31 -14.60
N LYS A 149 -4.22 -20.38 -13.96
CA LYS A 149 -4.81 -21.71 -14.13
C LYS A 149 -6.15 -21.81 -13.40
N ALA A 150 -6.26 -21.32 -12.18
CA ALA A 150 -7.49 -21.25 -11.41
C ALA A 150 -8.59 -20.48 -12.16
N ILE A 151 -8.32 -19.28 -12.68
CA ILE A 151 -9.26 -18.47 -13.47
C ILE A 151 -9.75 -19.17 -14.74
N ARG A 152 -8.89 -19.97 -15.40
CA ARG A 152 -9.31 -20.76 -16.56
C ARG A 152 -10.26 -21.90 -16.19
N LEU A 153 -10.16 -22.43 -14.98
CA LEU A 153 -11.00 -23.50 -14.46
C LEU A 153 -12.32 -22.94 -13.89
N ASP A 154 -12.24 -21.85 -13.15
CA ASP A 154 -13.38 -21.08 -12.63
C ASP A 154 -13.22 -19.58 -12.94
N PRO A 155 -13.86 -19.08 -14.01
CA PRO A 155 -13.78 -17.67 -14.38
C PRO A 155 -14.69 -16.75 -13.55
N SER A 156 -15.43 -17.30 -12.57
CA SER A 156 -16.36 -16.55 -11.71
C SER A 156 -15.79 -16.22 -10.33
N ASP A 157 -14.61 -16.76 -9.99
CA ASP A 157 -13.97 -16.51 -8.70
C ASP A 157 -13.34 -15.11 -8.63
N VAL A 158 -14.04 -14.21 -7.94
CA VAL A 158 -13.63 -12.82 -7.68
C VAL A 158 -12.27 -12.76 -6.97
N LEU A 159 -12.04 -13.61 -5.97
CA LEU A 159 -10.85 -13.55 -5.12
C LEU A 159 -9.60 -13.89 -5.92
N THR A 160 -9.67 -14.88 -6.82
CA THR A 160 -8.52 -15.24 -7.66
C THR A 160 -8.12 -14.09 -8.61
N TYR A 161 -9.08 -13.35 -9.19
CA TYR A 161 -8.74 -12.15 -9.98
C TYR A 161 -8.08 -11.08 -9.10
N ARG A 162 -8.63 -10.79 -7.91
CA ARG A 162 -8.03 -9.82 -6.99
C ARG A 162 -6.60 -10.19 -6.62
N ASN A 163 -6.36 -11.44 -6.25
CA ASN A 163 -5.05 -11.91 -5.82
C ASN A 163 -4.05 -11.87 -6.98
N ARG A 164 -4.45 -12.25 -8.20
CA ARG A 164 -3.58 -12.13 -9.38
C ARG A 164 -3.28 -10.67 -9.72
N GLY A 165 -4.26 -9.78 -9.55
CA GLY A 165 -4.05 -8.33 -9.68
C GLY A 165 -3.00 -7.81 -8.70
N ALA A 166 -3.10 -8.20 -7.43
CA ALA A 166 -2.13 -7.82 -6.40
C ALA A 166 -0.72 -8.38 -6.71
N ALA A 167 -0.63 -9.63 -7.16
CA ALA A 167 0.64 -10.21 -7.59
C ALA A 167 1.25 -9.46 -8.78
N TYR A 168 0.42 -8.97 -9.73
CA TYR A 168 0.88 -8.11 -10.82
C TYR A 168 1.38 -6.75 -10.33
N ASP A 169 0.73 -6.12 -9.36
CA ASP A 169 1.19 -4.87 -8.75
C ASP A 169 2.58 -5.03 -8.11
N LEU A 170 2.80 -6.13 -7.38
CA LEU A 170 4.07 -6.42 -6.70
C LEU A 170 5.25 -6.61 -7.67
N ILE A 171 4.98 -7.01 -8.92
CA ILE A 171 6.00 -7.12 -9.98
C ILE A 171 5.99 -5.94 -10.97
N GLY A 172 5.22 -4.88 -10.68
CA GLY A 172 5.17 -3.64 -11.47
C GLY A 172 4.43 -3.75 -12.80
N ARG A 173 3.54 -4.74 -12.96
CA ARG A 173 2.73 -4.94 -14.17
C ARG A 173 1.32 -4.35 -14.01
N TYR A 174 1.27 -3.03 -13.80
CA TYR A 174 0.05 -2.31 -13.42
C TYR A 174 -1.09 -2.37 -14.44
N ASP A 175 -0.81 -2.43 -15.75
CA ASP A 175 -1.87 -2.56 -16.76
C ASP A 175 -2.67 -3.87 -16.58
N GLN A 176 -1.99 -4.96 -16.21
CA GLN A 176 -2.64 -6.26 -16.01
C GLN A 176 -3.32 -6.38 -14.65
N SER A 177 -2.79 -5.71 -13.62
CA SER A 177 -3.52 -5.62 -12.36
C SER A 177 -4.83 -4.86 -12.54
N ILE A 178 -4.83 -3.78 -13.33
CA ILE A 178 -6.04 -3.04 -13.71
C ILE A 178 -7.05 -3.93 -14.44
N GLU A 179 -6.61 -4.74 -15.40
CA GLU A 179 -7.48 -5.71 -16.09
C GLU A 179 -8.14 -6.69 -15.11
N ASP A 180 -7.35 -7.26 -14.20
CA ASP A 180 -7.82 -8.23 -13.20
C ASP A 180 -8.77 -7.61 -12.18
N TYR A 181 -8.44 -6.46 -11.62
CA TYR A 181 -9.33 -5.73 -10.71
C TYR A 181 -10.62 -5.30 -11.42
N THR A 182 -10.55 -4.94 -12.70
CA THR A 182 -11.75 -4.62 -13.49
C THR A 182 -12.67 -5.81 -13.64
N GLN A 183 -12.10 -7.00 -13.87
CA GLN A 183 -12.88 -8.22 -13.94
C GLN A 183 -13.46 -8.63 -12.58
N ALA A 184 -12.70 -8.47 -11.50
CA ALA A 184 -13.19 -8.66 -10.13
C ALA A 184 -14.37 -7.73 -9.81
N ILE A 185 -14.24 -6.42 -10.08
CA ILE A 185 -15.32 -5.42 -9.89
C ILE A 185 -16.57 -5.75 -10.71
N LYS A 186 -16.39 -6.29 -11.92
CA LYS A 186 -17.52 -6.69 -12.77
C LYS A 186 -18.30 -7.87 -12.18
N LEU A 187 -17.61 -8.78 -11.49
CA LEU A 187 -18.21 -9.94 -10.83
C LEU A 187 -18.82 -9.56 -9.47
N ASP A 188 -18.15 -8.70 -8.72
CA ASP A 188 -18.61 -8.13 -7.45
C ASP A 188 -18.26 -6.65 -7.34
N ALA A 189 -19.28 -5.79 -7.45
CA ALA A 189 -19.15 -4.34 -7.37
C ALA A 189 -19.34 -3.79 -5.94
N SER A 190 -19.44 -4.65 -4.92
CA SER A 190 -19.66 -4.26 -3.52
C SER A 190 -18.37 -4.13 -2.71
N ASP A 191 -17.26 -4.64 -3.23
CA ASP A 191 -15.97 -4.64 -2.54
C ASP A 191 -15.19 -3.34 -2.74
N SER A 192 -15.13 -2.51 -1.69
CA SER A 192 -14.41 -1.24 -1.68
C SER A 192 -12.91 -1.38 -1.93
N ASP A 193 -12.33 -2.50 -1.50
CA ASP A 193 -10.88 -2.70 -1.52
C ASP A 193 -10.38 -2.95 -2.94
N THR A 194 -11.17 -3.66 -3.77
CA THR A 194 -10.82 -3.84 -5.19
C THR A 194 -10.85 -2.51 -5.96
N PHE A 195 -11.82 -1.63 -5.69
CA PHE A 195 -11.79 -0.27 -6.25
C PHE A 195 -10.54 0.49 -5.79
N SER A 196 -10.21 0.43 -4.50
CA SER A 196 -9.04 1.11 -3.94
C SER A 196 -7.73 0.62 -4.57
N ALA A 197 -7.59 -0.70 -4.75
CA ALA A 197 -6.43 -1.32 -5.38
C ALA A 197 -6.27 -0.91 -6.86
N ARG A 198 -7.37 -0.92 -7.63
CA ARG A 198 -7.34 -0.45 -9.02
C ARG A 198 -7.06 1.06 -9.11
N GLY A 199 -7.62 1.84 -8.19
CA GLY A 199 -7.34 3.26 -8.05
C GLY A 199 -5.85 3.55 -7.78
N ALA A 200 -5.21 2.73 -6.95
CA ALA A 200 -3.78 2.83 -6.67
C ALA A 200 -2.93 2.53 -7.93
N ALA A 201 -3.29 1.49 -8.70
CA ALA A 201 -2.63 1.20 -9.96
C ALA A 201 -2.77 2.36 -10.97
N TYR A 202 -3.96 2.94 -11.11
CA TYR A 202 -4.18 4.14 -11.93
C TYR A 202 -3.35 5.34 -11.45
N TYR A 203 -3.27 5.56 -10.13
CA TYR A 203 -2.45 6.62 -9.55
C TYR A 203 -0.96 6.48 -9.93
N ILE A 204 -0.41 5.27 -9.83
CA ILE A 204 0.99 4.98 -10.19
C ILE A 204 1.25 5.23 -11.67
N LEU A 205 0.27 4.96 -12.53
CA LEU A 205 0.33 5.26 -13.97
C LEU A 205 0.05 6.74 -14.30
N ASN A 206 -0.18 7.58 -13.29
CA ASN A 206 -0.56 8.99 -13.40
C ASN A 206 -1.92 9.21 -14.11
N GLU A 207 -2.78 8.21 -14.10
CA GLU A 207 -4.16 8.29 -14.61
C GLU A 207 -5.10 8.82 -13.52
N TYR A 208 -4.82 10.01 -13.01
CA TYR A 208 -5.43 10.57 -11.80
C TYR A 208 -6.96 10.69 -11.89
N GLU A 209 -7.53 11.02 -13.05
CA GLU A 209 -8.99 11.08 -13.21
C GLU A 209 -9.67 9.73 -13.01
N LYS A 210 -9.05 8.63 -13.44
CA LYS A 210 -9.58 7.28 -13.22
C LYS A 210 -9.40 6.85 -11.76
N ALA A 211 -8.25 7.15 -11.18
CA ALA A 211 -8.02 6.93 -9.75
C ALA A 211 -9.06 7.66 -8.88
N ILE A 212 -9.41 8.90 -9.22
CA ILE A 212 -10.46 9.67 -8.53
C ILE A 212 -11.82 8.97 -8.61
N GLN A 213 -12.18 8.38 -9.75
CA GLN A 213 -13.45 7.64 -9.89
C GLN A 213 -13.46 6.43 -8.97
N ASP A 214 -12.38 5.65 -8.96
CA ASP A 214 -12.26 4.46 -8.12
C ASP A 214 -12.25 4.80 -6.63
N TYR A 215 -11.47 5.78 -6.18
CA TYR A 215 -11.49 6.21 -4.78
C TYR A 215 -12.81 6.86 -4.37
N THR A 216 -13.51 7.52 -5.30
CA THR A 216 -14.89 7.97 -5.03
C THR A 216 -15.80 6.78 -4.77
N LYS A 217 -15.67 5.70 -5.55
CA LYS A 217 -16.46 4.49 -5.31
C LYS A 217 -16.08 3.78 -4.01
N THR A 218 -14.79 3.71 -3.67
CA THR A 218 -14.30 3.22 -2.38
C THR A 218 -14.94 4.01 -1.23
N ILE A 219 -14.98 5.34 -1.29
CA ILE A 219 -15.58 6.19 -0.25
C ILE A 219 -17.10 6.03 -0.17
N GLU A 220 -17.79 5.83 -1.31
CA GLU A 220 -19.24 5.54 -1.30
C GLU A 220 -19.55 4.23 -0.58
N LEU A 221 -18.72 3.21 -0.77
CA LEU A 221 -18.86 1.88 -0.15
C LEU A 221 -18.37 1.86 1.30
N ASN A 222 -17.30 2.58 1.61
CA ASN A 222 -16.71 2.72 2.94
C ASN A 222 -16.39 4.20 3.27
N PRO A 223 -17.36 4.96 3.80
CA PRO A 223 -17.17 6.37 4.14
C PRO A 223 -16.21 6.64 5.30
N SER A 224 -15.72 5.60 5.99
CA SER A 224 -14.77 5.71 7.10
C SER A 224 -13.31 5.47 6.67
N ASP A 225 -13.07 5.17 5.39
CA ASP A 225 -11.73 4.96 4.86
C ASP A 225 -10.96 6.28 4.69
N ALA A 226 -10.24 6.67 5.74
CA ALA A 226 -9.37 7.84 5.73
C ALA A 226 -8.28 7.77 4.64
N ALA A 227 -7.80 6.58 4.30
CA ALA A 227 -6.77 6.39 3.28
C ALA A 227 -7.32 6.71 1.88
N ALA A 228 -8.55 6.26 1.57
CA ALA A 228 -9.20 6.59 0.29
C ALA A 228 -9.40 8.10 0.11
N TYR A 229 -9.80 8.82 1.18
CA TYR A 229 -9.85 10.28 1.13
C TYR A 229 -8.47 10.89 0.87
N ASN A 230 -7.42 10.44 1.57
CA ASN A 230 -6.07 10.95 1.35
C ASN A 230 -5.59 10.76 -0.08
N ILE A 231 -5.69 9.56 -0.63
CA ILE A 231 -5.15 9.29 -1.97
C ILE A 231 -6.00 10.00 -3.04
N ARG A 232 -7.31 10.13 -2.86
CA ARG A 232 -8.13 10.96 -3.75
C ARG A 232 -7.75 12.45 -3.65
N GLY A 233 -7.43 12.91 -2.44
CA GLY A 233 -6.86 14.23 -2.20
C GLY A 233 -5.54 14.44 -2.94
N ASP A 234 -4.64 13.45 -2.91
CA ASP A 234 -3.38 13.46 -3.67
C ASP A 234 -3.65 13.56 -5.18
N CYS A 235 -4.58 12.76 -5.72
CA CYS A 235 -4.98 12.86 -7.12
C CYS A 235 -5.49 14.26 -7.49
N TYR A 236 -6.32 14.87 -6.64
CA TYR A 236 -6.78 16.24 -6.86
C TYR A 236 -5.64 17.26 -6.81
N SER A 237 -4.68 17.07 -5.89
CA SER A 237 -3.50 17.94 -5.77
C SER A 237 -2.62 17.87 -7.03
N GLU A 238 -2.38 16.68 -7.56
CA GLU A 238 -1.62 16.47 -8.81
C GLU A 238 -2.31 17.12 -10.03
N LEU A 239 -3.65 17.15 -10.03
CA LEU A 239 -4.45 17.87 -11.03
C LEU A 239 -4.62 19.38 -10.74
N ALA A 240 -3.89 19.92 -9.76
CA ALA A 240 -3.99 21.30 -9.28
C ALA A 240 -5.41 21.73 -8.82
N GLN A 241 -6.25 20.77 -8.45
CA GLN A 241 -7.58 20.99 -7.87
C GLN A 241 -7.49 21.10 -6.34
N TYR A 242 -6.66 22.04 -5.87
CA TYR A 242 -6.25 22.16 -4.46
C TYR A 242 -7.43 22.25 -3.49
N GLU A 243 -8.52 22.89 -3.88
CA GLU A 243 -9.67 23.09 -2.98
C GLU A 243 -10.41 21.78 -2.73
N LYS A 244 -10.45 20.88 -3.72
CA LYS A 244 -10.98 19.52 -3.53
C LYS A 244 -10.02 18.67 -2.71
N ALA A 245 -8.72 18.78 -2.96
CA ALA A 245 -7.69 18.11 -2.17
C ALA A 245 -7.78 18.49 -0.69
N ILE A 246 -7.89 19.79 -0.38
CA ILE A 246 -8.06 20.31 0.98
C ILE A 246 -9.29 19.72 1.67
N ASN A 247 -10.42 19.61 0.96
CA ASN A 247 -11.64 19.02 1.52
C ASN A 247 -11.44 17.54 1.86
N ASP A 248 -10.83 16.78 0.96
CA ASP A 248 -10.57 15.35 1.17
C ASP A 248 -9.57 15.11 2.31
N TYR A 249 -8.44 15.82 2.34
CA TYR A 249 -7.50 15.72 3.47
C TYR A 249 -8.14 16.16 4.79
N SER A 250 -9.02 17.15 4.77
CA SER A 250 -9.75 17.56 5.98
C SER A 250 -10.67 16.46 6.48
N LYS A 251 -11.32 15.71 5.58
CA LYS A 251 -12.14 14.56 5.96
C LYS A 251 -11.29 13.41 6.49
N ALA A 252 -10.14 13.13 5.86
CA ALA A 252 -9.19 12.15 6.35
C ALA A 252 -8.65 12.50 7.76
N ILE A 253 -8.35 13.78 8.02
CA ILE A 253 -7.93 14.27 9.34
C ILE A 253 -9.06 14.14 10.37
N GLU A 254 -10.32 14.40 9.99
CA GLU A 254 -11.48 14.18 10.87
C GLU A 254 -11.57 12.71 11.32
N LEU A 255 -11.35 11.78 10.38
CA LEU A 255 -11.37 10.34 10.64
C LEU A 255 -10.13 9.86 11.41
N LYS A 256 -8.96 10.45 11.15
CA LYS A 256 -7.68 10.08 11.78
C LYS A 256 -6.87 11.32 12.19
N PRO A 257 -7.20 11.95 13.33
CA PRO A 257 -6.61 13.24 13.74
C PRO A 257 -5.12 13.21 14.09
N SER A 258 -4.54 12.02 14.26
CA SER A 258 -3.12 11.83 14.58
C SER A 258 -2.23 11.63 13.35
N ASP A 259 -2.80 11.65 12.13
CA ASP A 259 -2.06 11.43 10.89
C ASP A 259 -1.25 12.67 10.48
N ALA A 260 -0.01 12.75 10.98
CA ALA A 260 0.89 13.87 10.72
C ALA A 260 1.15 14.11 9.21
N VAL A 261 1.23 13.04 8.43
CA VAL A 261 1.51 13.09 6.99
C VAL A 261 0.35 13.78 6.25
N THR A 262 -0.88 13.50 6.66
CA THR A 262 -2.07 14.13 6.07
C THR A 262 -2.11 15.64 6.31
N TYR A 263 -1.76 16.12 7.52
CA TYR A 263 -1.61 17.55 7.76
C TYR A 263 -0.56 18.17 6.85
N ASN A 264 0.59 17.50 6.65
CA ASN A 264 1.60 17.98 5.72
C ASN A 264 1.05 18.10 4.28
N TYR A 265 0.34 17.09 3.77
CA TYR A 265 -0.25 17.16 2.42
C TYR A 265 -1.31 18.26 2.27
N ARG A 266 -2.18 18.43 3.26
CA ARG A 266 -3.14 19.55 3.26
C ARG A 266 -2.43 20.89 3.33
N GLY A 267 -1.35 20.98 4.11
CA GLY A 267 -0.47 22.15 4.16
C GLY A 267 0.13 22.49 2.79
N VAL A 268 0.57 21.49 2.02
CA VAL A 268 1.06 21.68 0.64
C VAL A 268 -0.05 22.25 -0.24
N SER A 269 -1.25 21.67 -0.19
CA SER A 269 -2.39 22.18 -0.97
C SER A 269 -2.78 23.61 -0.59
N TYR A 270 -2.79 23.96 0.70
CA TYR A 270 -3.00 25.33 1.15
C TYR A 270 -1.92 26.28 0.63
N PHE A 271 -0.66 25.87 0.65
CA PHE A 271 0.43 26.69 0.14
C PHE A 271 0.27 26.97 -1.35
N LEU A 272 -0.04 25.93 -2.14
CA LEU A 272 -0.22 26.03 -3.60
C LEU A 272 -1.47 26.84 -4.00
N SER A 273 -2.54 26.81 -3.20
CA SER A 273 -3.71 27.69 -3.38
C SER A 273 -3.52 29.12 -2.84
N GLY A 274 -2.31 29.47 -2.37
CA GLY A 274 -1.97 30.81 -1.87
C GLY A 274 -2.37 31.08 -0.41
N ASN A 275 -2.90 30.08 0.29
CA ASN A 275 -3.28 30.15 1.70
C ASN A 275 -2.09 29.89 2.64
N THR A 276 -0.98 30.62 2.46
CA THR A 276 0.32 30.39 3.14
C THR A 276 0.23 30.40 4.67
N GLN A 277 -0.69 31.15 5.27
CA GLN A 277 -0.84 31.12 6.74
C GLN A 277 -1.52 29.84 7.24
N GLN A 278 -2.40 29.24 6.45
CA GLN A 278 -3.00 27.94 6.82
C GLN A 278 -2.00 26.81 6.62
N SER A 279 -1.17 26.88 5.57
CA SER A 279 -0.11 25.88 5.37
C SER A 279 0.84 25.82 6.57
N ILE A 280 1.28 26.97 7.10
CA ILE A 280 2.14 27.03 8.29
C ILE A 280 1.50 26.36 9.51
N LYS A 281 0.19 26.53 9.72
CA LYS A 281 -0.52 25.87 10.84
C LYS A 281 -0.51 24.36 10.67
N ASP A 282 -0.83 23.88 9.47
CA ASP A 282 -0.86 22.45 9.17
C ASP A 282 0.52 21.81 9.28
N TYR A 283 1.57 22.44 8.74
CA TYR A 283 2.94 21.94 8.93
C TYR A 283 3.37 21.95 10.39
N THR A 284 2.99 22.98 11.16
CA THR A 284 3.25 23.02 12.60
C THR A 284 2.56 21.85 13.29
N LYS A 285 1.31 21.55 12.94
CA LYS A 285 0.60 20.41 13.50
C LYS A 285 1.25 19.08 13.11
N ALA A 286 1.69 18.94 11.86
CA ALA A 286 2.44 17.77 11.41
C ALA A 286 3.74 17.58 12.22
N ILE A 287 4.48 18.65 12.48
CA ILE A 287 5.71 18.64 13.28
C ILE A 287 5.43 18.27 14.76
N GLU A 288 4.35 18.80 15.35
CA GLU A 288 3.94 18.44 16.71
C GLU A 288 3.64 16.94 16.85
N LEU A 289 2.98 16.37 15.83
CA LEU A 289 2.60 14.95 15.82
C LEU A 289 3.79 14.03 15.47
N ALA A 290 4.66 14.46 14.57
CA ALA A 290 5.83 13.70 14.11
C ALA A 290 7.07 14.61 13.93
N PRO A 291 7.84 14.86 14.99
CA PRO A 291 9.01 15.75 14.95
C PRO A 291 10.18 15.25 14.09
N GLN A 292 10.14 14.00 13.64
CA GLN A 292 11.17 13.36 12.81
C GLN A 292 10.77 13.36 11.33
N LEU A 293 9.93 14.31 10.90
CA LEU A 293 9.48 14.45 9.51
C LEU A 293 10.13 15.68 8.86
N PRO A 294 11.31 15.54 8.21
CA PRO A 294 12.04 16.66 7.62
C PRO A 294 11.20 17.45 6.62
N ASN A 295 10.37 16.77 5.83
CA ASN A 295 9.52 17.41 4.82
C ASN A 295 8.61 18.50 5.40
N SER A 296 8.04 18.28 6.59
CA SER A 296 7.17 19.28 7.23
C SER A 296 7.93 20.54 7.63
N TYR A 297 9.17 20.41 8.10
CA TYR A 297 10.03 21.55 8.37
C TYR A 297 10.40 22.29 7.08
N GLY A 298 10.83 21.58 6.04
CA GLY A 298 11.19 22.21 4.75
C GLY A 298 10.01 22.94 4.09
N ASN A 299 8.81 22.36 4.16
CA ASN A 299 7.60 22.97 3.64
C ASN A 299 7.17 24.21 4.45
N ARG A 300 7.30 24.17 5.78
CA ARG A 300 7.05 25.33 6.64
C ARG A 300 8.08 26.42 6.45
N ALA A 301 9.36 26.07 6.32
CA ALA A 301 10.46 26.98 5.99
C ALA A 301 10.20 27.72 4.67
N THR A 302 9.75 26.98 3.65
CA THR A 302 9.35 27.56 2.37
C THR A 302 8.21 28.55 2.57
N SER A 303 7.18 28.20 3.33
CA SER A 303 6.07 29.12 3.63
C SER A 303 6.54 30.39 4.35
N TYR A 304 7.43 30.28 5.34
CA TYR A 304 8.05 31.42 6.02
C TYR A 304 8.87 32.29 5.07
N TYR A 305 9.64 31.69 4.16
CA TYR A 305 10.40 32.41 3.15
C TYR A 305 9.50 33.29 2.27
N PHE A 306 8.36 32.75 1.81
CA PHE A 306 7.38 33.51 1.02
C PHE A 306 6.75 34.67 1.79
N LEU A 307 6.58 34.54 3.11
CA LEU A 307 6.15 35.63 4.00
C LEU A 307 7.29 36.59 4.38
N LYS A 308 8.50 36.39 3.86
CA LYS A 308 9.73 37.13 4.21
C LYS A 308 10.15 36.99 5.68
N GLU A 309 9.69 35.94 6.35
CA GLU A 309 10.08 35.57 7.70
C GLU A 309 11.37 34.74 7.69
N TYR A 310 12.43 35.31 7.10
CA TYR A 310 13.64 34.57 6.73
C TYR A 310 14.37 33.90 7.92
N LEU A 311 14.32 34.50 9.12
CA LEU A 311 14.93 33.89 10.31
C LEU A 311 14.25 32.58 10.69
N LYS A 312 12.91 32.51 10.61
CA LYS A 312 12.17 31.26 10.88
C LYS A 312 12.39 30.22 9.79
N ALA A 313 12.48 30.68 8.52
CA ALA A 313 12.85 29.80 7.42
C ALA A 313 14.23 29.17 7.65
N ILE A 314 15.22 29.95 8.08
CA ILE A 314 16.57 29.46 8.39
C ILE A 314 16.55 28.43 9.52
N GLU A 315 15.76 28.65 10.58
CA GLU A 315 15.61 27.71 11.69
C GLU A 315 15.06 26.35 11.20
N ASP A 316 13.95 26.37 10.45
CA ASP A 316 13.34 25.14 9.94
C ASP A 316 14.24 24.42 8.91
N TYR A 317 14.88 25.13 7.98
CA TYR A 317 15.84 24.50 7.07
C TYR A 317 17.05 23.91 7.80
N THR A 318 17.51 24.57 8.87
CA THR A 318 18.55 24.00 9.73
C THR A 318 18.08 22.70 10.35
N LYS A 319 16.81 22.64 10.78
CA LYS A 319 16.25 21.40 11.31
C LYS A 319 16.16 20.29 10.27
N VAL A 320 15.82 20.60 9.02
CA VAL A 320 15.89 19.62 7.92
C VAL A 320 17.29 19.07 7.76
N ILE A 321 18.31 19.93 7.73
CA ILE A 321 19.71 19.53 7.57
C ILE A 321 20.20 18.67 8.75
N GLU A 322 19.76 18.96 9.98
CA GLU A 322 20.05 18.11 11.14
C GLU A 322 19.48 16.69 10.98
N LEU A 323 18.25 16.58 10.44
CA LEU A 323 17.56 15.30 10.24
C LEU A 323 17.99 14.59 8.95
N SER A 324 18.46 15.33 7.95
CA SER A 324 18.83 14.86 6.62
C SER A 324 20.03 15.66 6.10
N PRO A 325 21.26 15.31 6.52
CA PRO A 325 22.47 16.10 6.25
C PRO A 325 22.88 16.17 4.77
N THR A 326 22.23 15.42 3.89
CA THR A 326 22.45 15.40 2.45
C THR A 326 21.34 16.11 1.66
N ASP A 327 20.39 16.76 2.33
CA ASP A 327 19.29 17.46 1.66
C ASP A 327 19.76 18.76 0.98
N LEU A 328 20.07 18.64 -0.31
CA LEU A 328 20.57 19.75 -1.13
C LEU A 328 19.59 20.93 -1.19
N VAL A 329 18.28 20.64 -1.16
CA VAL A 329 17.22 21.63 -1.27
C VAL A 329 17.23 22.56 -0.05
N SER A 330 17.39 22.03 1.16
CA SER A 330 17.44 22.83 2.38
C SER A 330 18.71 23.67 2.48
N PHE A 331 19.89 23.14 2.08
CA PHE A 331 21.09 23.98 1.99
C PHE A 331 20.88 25.14 1.02
N TYR A 332 20.39 24.85 -0.18
CA TYR A 332 20.14 25.88 -1.19
C TYR A 332 19.16 26.95 -0.67
N ASN A 333 18.02 26.55 -0.10
CA ASN A 333 17.00 27.50 0.35
C ASN A 333 17.38 28.24 1.64
N ARG A 334 18.16 27.63 2.54
CA ARG A 334 18.74 28.31 3.70
C ARG A 334 19.76 29.35 3.27
N GLY A 335 20.62 29.01 2.30
CA GLY A 335 21.55 29.95 1.67
C GLY A 335 20.84 31.15 1.04
N LEU A 336 19.74 30.92 0.31
CA LEU A 336 18.89 32.01 -0.20
C LEU A 336 18.33 32.88 0.92
N SER A 337 17.86 32.26 2.01
CA SER A 337 17.33 32.98 3.18
C SER A 337 18.40 33.83 3.86
N TYR A 338 19.63 33.32 3.99
CA TYR A 338 20.77 34.08 4.51
C TYR A 338 21.10 35.30 3.65
N ARG A 339 21.07 35.19 2.31
CA ARG A 339 21.28 36.34 1.41
C ARG A 339 20.25 37.45 1.67
N GLN A 340 18.99 37.09 1.91
CA GLN A 340 17.92 38.08 2.12
C GLN A 340 18.10 38.91 3.40
N ILE A 341 18.88 38.42 4.37
CA ILE A 341 19.18 39.11 5.63
C ILE A 341 20.62 39.63 5.70
N GLY A 342 21.35 39.68 4.58
CA GLY A 342 22.71 40.20 4.50
C GLY A 342 23.81 39.26 5.02
N LYS A 343 23.47 38.01 5.38
CA LYS A 343 24.42 37.00 5.87
C LYS A 343 25.12 36.30 4.71
N HIS A 344 25.89 37.06 3.94
CA HIS A 344 26.48 36.59 2.68
C HIS A 344 27.52 35.49 2.88
N GLN A 345 28.25 35.48 4.00
CA GLN A 345 29.25 34.45 4.28
C GLN A 345 28.60 33.09 4.56
N GLU A 346 27.55 33.05 5.39
CA GLU A 346 26.76 31.85 5.66
C GLU A 346 26.06 31.34 4.39
N ALA A 347 25.55 32.26 3.56
CA ALA A 347 24.97 31.90 2.27
C ALA A 347 25.96 31.19 1.34
N ILE A 348 27.20 31.72 1.22
CA ILE A 348 28.26 31.11 0.42
C ILE A 348 28.60 29.71 0.95
N ALA A 349 28.68 29.53 2.27
CA ALA A 349 28.94 28.22 2.88
C ALA A 349 27.87 27.19 2.51
N ASP A 350 26.59 27.56 2.60
CA ASP A 350 25.48 26.69 2.23
C ASP A 350 25.48 26.35 0.73
N PHE A 351 25.68 27.33 -0.16
CA PHE A 351 25.78 27.06 -1.60
C PHE A 351 26.99 26.21 -1.97
N THR A 352 28.11 26.37 -1.27
CA THR A 352 29.29 25.51 -1.45
C THR A 352 28.95 24.07 -1.07
N LYS A 353 28.16 23.85 -0.01
CA LYS A 353 27.67 22.51 0.35
C LYS A 353 26.75 21.89 -0.68
N VAL A 354 25.92 22.69 -1.35
CA VAL A 354 25.16 22.19 -2.50
C VAL A 354 26.09 21.65 -3.59
N ILE A 355 27.17 22.37 -3.91
CA ILE A 355 28.15 21.94 -4.94
C ILE A 355 28.93 20.69 -4.48
N ASP A 356 29.39 20.66 -3.22
CA ASP A 356 30.18 19.55 -2.68
C ASP A 356 29.40 18.22 -2.68
N LEU A 357 28.09 18.30 -2.40
CA LEU A 357 27.23 17.12 -2.28
C LEU A 357 26.56 16.73 -3.60
N ASP A 358 26.56 17.60 -4.61
CA ASP A 358 25.95 17.34 -5.90
C ASP A 358 26.81 16.37 -6.74
N GLN A 359 26.19 15.27 -7.18
CA GLN A 359 26.82 14.27 -8.05
C GLN A 359 26.62 14.57 -9.55
N GLY A 360 26.38 15.83 -9.91
CA GLY A 360 26.19 16.29 -11.28
C GLY A 360 24.73 16.43 -11.72
N ASN A 361 23.79 16.57 -10.78
CA ASN A 361 22.35 16.62 -11.02
C ASN A 361 21.74 18.02 -10.94
N ILE A 362 22.39 18.98 -10.27
CA ILE A 362 21.89 20.35 -10.14
C ILE A 362 22.55 21.24 -11.21
N ASN A 363 21.82 22.25 -11.67
CA ASN A 363 22.41 23.36 -12.45
C ASN A 363 23.41 24.12 -11.57
N THR A 364 24.64 23.60 -11.54
CA THR A 364 25.74 24.05 -10.70
C THR A 364 26.14 25.48 -11.05
N ASP A 365 25.92 25.90 -12.30
CA ASP A 365 26.24 27.26 -12.76
C ASP A 365 25.35 28.31 -12.08
N LYS A 366 24.07 28.01 -11.87
CA LYS A 366 23.19 28.90 -11.11
C LYS A 366 23.71 29.08 -9.68
N VAL A 367 24.12 28.00 -9.02
CA VAL A 367 24.63 28.05 -7.64
C VAL A 367 25.96 28.81 -7.58
N LYS A 368 26.87 28.58 -8.53
CA LYS A 368 28.14 29.32 -8.65
C LYS A 368 27.94 30.82 -8.85
N ASN A 369 26.93 31.23 -9.62
CA ASN A 369 26.59 32.63 -9.78
C ASN A 369 26.11 33.25 -8.46
N LEU A 370 25.29 32.55 -7.67
CA LEU A 370 24.85 33.03 -6.34
C LEU A 370 26.03 33.20 -5.38
N ILE A 371 27.03 32.32 -5.46
CA ILE A 371 28.27 32.44 -4.68
C ILE A 371 29.04 33.70 -5.11
N THR A 372 29.27 33.85 -6.42
CA THR A 372 30.02 34.99 -6.99
C THR A 372 29.35 36.33 -6.64
N ASP A 373 28.03 36.42 -6.80
CA ASP A 373 27.25 37.60 -6.44
C ASP A 373 27.41 37.94 -4.96
N SER A 374 27.32 36.95 -4.07
CA SER A 374 27.44 37.16 -2.63
C SER A 374 28.86 37.57 -2.23
N GLN A 375 29.89 37.04 -2.91
CA GLN A 375 31.29 37.45 -2.72
C GLN A 375 31.52 38.89 -3.17
N ASN A 376 30.94 39.28 -4.31
CA ASN A 376 31.05 40.65 -4.81
C ASN A 376 30.42 41.65 -3.83
N ILE A 377 29.31 41.31 -3.17
CA ILE A 377 28.71 42.17 -2.14
C ILE A 377 29.67 42.33 -0.95
N LEU A 378 30.20 41.22 -0.42
CA LEU A 378 31.15 41.25 0.71
C LEU A 378 32.43 42.04 0.42
N ASN A 379 32.90 42.04 -0.83
CA ASN A 379 34.09 42.78 -1.23
C ASN A 379 33.84 44.29 -1.42
N ASN A 380 32.59 44.73 -1.47
CA ASN A 380 32.19 46.12 -1.71
C ASN A 380 31.57 46.81 -0.46
N GLU A 381 31.42 46.09 0.66
CA GLU A 381 31.05 46.60 1.99
C GLU A 381 32.31 46.82 2.84
#